data_AF-A0A6A6I094-F1
#
_entry.id   AF-A0A6A6I094-F1
#
_cell.length_a   1.000
_cell.length_b   1.000
_cell.length_c   1.000
_cell.angle_alpha   90.00
_cell.angle_beta   90.00
_cell.angle_gamma   90.00
#
_symmetry.space_group_name_H-M   'P 1'
#
loop_
_entity.id
_entity.type
_entity.pdbx_description
1 polymer ?
#
loop_
_entity_poly.entity_id
_entity_poly.type
_entity_poly.pdbx_seq_one_letter_code
_entity_poly.pdbx_strand_id
1 'polypeptide(L)'
;MTLQPWEEFNRHARREAETLRIFSPNGEKLLDESSGEGGRPEDFNDRPEVDRRVLRRILLESLKEGTVEWDSKLIGIEEAADGKLHLKFPDRTEDAFDVAVGADGAWSKVRSRLTEQKALYSGIGGRECFISAADSRKPNLAERVRKGMCLTLWKERGIMAQTNSNGIQIYAFARIPEAWHTSSGIDSTTPKAKQQVIDAPYSDWDSTAKWLVLESDTEANARPPYMLPVDFEWPHNPR
;
A
#
# COMPACT_ATOMS: atom_id res chain seq x y z
N MET A 1 -20.54 -1.84 -25.37
CA MET A 1 -20.63 -0.41 -24.97
C MET A 1 -19.48 -0.21 -24.00
N THR A 2 -18.45 0.55 -24.37
CA THR A 2 -17.25 0.70 -23.53
C THR A 2 -17.63 1.51 -22.30
N LEU A 3 -17.49 0.93 -21.10
CA LEU A 3 -17.73 1.62 -19.83
C LEU A 3 -16.87 2.88 -19.76
N GLN A 4 -17.46 4.01 -19.36
CA GLN A 4 -16.72 5.25 -19.09
C GLN A 4 -16.02 5.11 -17.73
N PRO A 5 -14.67 4.90 -17.69
CA PRO A 5 -14.01 4.48 -16.45
C PRO A 5 -14.11 5.54 -15.34
N TRP A 6 -14.18 6.81 -15.74
CA TRP A 6 -14.35 7.93 -14.82
C TRP A 6 -15.72 7.95 -14.14
N GLU A 7 -16.79 7.61 -14.85
CA GLU A 7 -18.13 7.55 -14.28
C GLU A 7 -18.24 6.40 -13.28
N GLU A 8 -17.70 5.23 -13.62
CA GLU A 8 -17.67 4.09 -12.70
C GLU A 8 -16.80 4.36 -11.47
N PHE A 9 -15.65 5.02 -11.65
CA PHE A 9 -14.83 5.47 -10.54
C PHE A 9 -15.64 6.35 -9.58
N ASN A 10 -16.34 7.37 -10.10
CA ASN A 10 -17.12 8.28 -9.28
C ASN A 10 -18.25 7.61 -8.48
N ARG A 11 -18.81 6.51 -8.98
CA ARG A 11 -19.81 5.72 -8.25
C ARG A 11 -19.23 4.95 -7.07
N HIS A 12 -17.93 4.65 -7.11
CA HIS A 12 -17.23 3.89 -6.08
C HIS A 12 -16.30 4.73 -5.20
N ALA A 13 -16.02 5.96 -5.60
CA ALA A 13 -15.22 6.93 -4.88
C ALA A 13 -15.90 7.35 -3.57
N ARG A 14 -15.21 7.12 -2.44
CA ARG A 14 -15.64 7.49 -1.10
C ARG A 14 -15.07 8.86 -0.74
N ARG A 15 -15.85 9.92 -0.98
CA ARG A 15 -15.43 11.30 -0.68
C ARG A 15 -15.38 11.55 0.82
N GLU A 16 -16.28 10.95 1.59
CA GLU A 16 -16.28 11.01 3.04
C GLU A 16 -15.02 10.40 3.70
N ALA A 17 -14.28 9.58 2.95
CA ALA A 17 -13.06 8.93 3.41
C ALA A 17 -11.80 9.80 3.27
N GLU A 18 -11.91 11.01 2.70
CA GLU A 18 -10.75 11.88 2.52
C GLU A 18 -10.25 12.54 3.82
N THR A 19 -10.83 12.21 4.98
CA THR A 19 -10.58 12.87 6.28
C THR A 19 -9.39 12.29 7.05
N LEU A 20 -8.68 13.15 7.77
CA LEU A 20 -7.56 12.78 8.64
C LEU A 20 -7.84 13.04 10.12
N ARG A 21 -7.45 12.09 10.98
CA ARG A 21 -7.32 12.26 12.43
C ARG A 21 -5.88 11.99 12.86
N ILE A 22 -5.37 12.81 13.78
CA ILE A 22 -4.04 12.63 14.37
C ILE A 22 -4.18 12.58 15.88
N PHE A 23 -3.53 11.61 16.51
CA PHE A 23 -3.47 11.45 17.95
C PHE A 23 -2.02 11.45 18.43
N SER A 24 -1.82 11.94 19.65
CA SER A 24 -0.57 11.77 20.37
C SER A 24 -0.43 10.33 20.87
N PRO A 25 0.79 9.88 21.21
CA PRO A 25 1.00 8.59 21.87
C PRO A 25 0.22 8.37 23.16
N ASN A 26 -0.18 9.45 23.84
CA ASN A 26 -0.92 9.37 25.11
C ASN A 26 -2.45 9.31 24.88
N GLY A 27 -2.91 9.20 23.64
CA GLY A 27 -4.33 9.11 23.28
C GLY A 27 -5.03 10.46 23.09
N GLU A 28 -4.33 11.58 23.27
CA GLU A 28 -4.86 12.91 23.02
C GLU A 28 -5.13 13.11 21.53
N LYS A 29 -6.29 13.66 21.18
CA LYS A 29 -6.64 14.00 19.80
C LYS A 29 -6.02 15.36 19.45
N LEU A 30 -5.10 15.36 18.49
CA LEU A 30 -4.38 16.56 18.04
C LEU A 30 -5.02 17.21 16.80
N LEU A 31 -5.63 16.39 15.94
CA LEU A 31 -6.33 16.83 14.74
C LEU A 31 -7.56 15.96 14.47
N ASP A 32 -8.62 16.58 13.99
CA ASP A 32 -9.83 15.89 13.55
C ASP A 32 -10.55 16.63 12.42
N GLU A 33 -10.12 16.41 11.18
CA GLU A 33 -10.72 17.08 10.01
C GLU A 33 -12.19 16.67 9.79
N SER A 34 -12.59 15.52 10.32
CA SER A 34 -13.97 15.03 10.22
C SER A 34 -14.97 15.73 11.15
N SER A 35 -14.47 16.61 12.02
CA SER A 35 -15.28 17.47 12.89
C SER A 35 -15.64 18.82 12.25
N GLY A 36 -14.96 19.19 11.15
CA GLY A 36 -15.01 20.54 10.58
C GLY A 36 -14.16 21.57 11.35
N GLU A 37 -13.54 21.18 12.47
CA GLU A 37 -12.63 22.02 13.25
C GLU A 37 -11.20 22.00 12.65
N GLY A 38 -10.47 23.11 12.82
CA GLY A 38 -9.07 23.21 12.38
C GLY A 38 -8.86 23.64 10.92
N GLY A 39 -9.94 23.79 10.14
CA GLY A 39 -9.93 24.38 8.80
C GLY A 39 -9.01 23.64 7.82
N ARG A 40 -9.53 22.62 7.13
CA ARG A 40 -8.80 21.95 6.05
C ARG A 40 -8.56 22.96 4.91
N PRO A 41 -7.31 23.15 4.43
CA PRO A 41 -7.08 24.04 3.30
C PRO A 41 -7.80 23.51 2.06
N GLU A 42 -8.40 24.40 1.26
CA GLU A 42 -9.23 24.02 0.11
C GLU A 42 -8.50 23.15 -0.92
N ASP A 43 -7.18 23.36 -1.09
CA ASP A 43 -6.31 22.55 -1.98
C ASP A 43 -6.26 21.05 -1.61
N PHE A 44 -6.71 20.70 -0.40
CA PHE A 44 -6.77 19.33 0.07
C PHE A 44 -8.15 18.69 -0.13
N ASN A 45 -9.14 19.39 -0.66
CA ASN A 45 -10.47 18.83 -0.95
C ASN A 45 -10.48 17.97 -2.23
N ASP A 46 -11.52 17.14 -2.37
CA ASP A 46 -11.79 16.26 -3.52
C ASP A 46 -10.67 15.22 -3.78
N ARG A 47 -10.21 14.57 -2.69
CA ARG A 47 -9.27 13.45 -2.73
C ARG A 47 -9.95 12.15 -2.26
N PRO A 48 -10.97 11.65 -3.00
CA PRO A 48 -11.71 10.48 -2.57
C PRO A 48 -10.86 9.22 -2.53
N GLU A 49 -11.23 8.30 -1.65
CA GLU A 49 -10.62 6.97 -1.58
C GLU A 49 -11.42 5.96 -2.41
N VAL A 50 -10.72 5.02 -3.05
CA VAL A 50 -11.36 3.89 -3.74
C VAL A 50 -10.63 2.60 -3.40
N ASP A 51 -11.37 1.49 -3.24
CA ASP A 51 -10.71 0.22 -2.99
C ASP A 51 -9.91 -0.23 -4.21
N ARG A 52 -8.68 -0.66 -3.97
CA ARG A 52 -7.76 -1.12 -5.02
C ARG A 52 -8.37 -2.18 -5.95
N ARG A 53 -9.14 -3.13 -5.41
CA ARG A 53 -9.77 -4.20 -6.21
C ARG A 53 -10.88 -3.67 -7.12
N VAL A 54 -11.63 -2.66 -6.66
CA VAL A 54 -12.67 -2.00 -7.43
C VAL A 54 -12.04 -1.17 -8.54
N LEU A 55 -11.02 -0.37 -8.23
CA LEU A 55 -10.29 0.40 -9.24
C LEU A 55 -9.68 -0.50 -10.32
N ARG A 56 -9.05 -1.62 -9.93
CA ARG A 56 -8.52 -2.60 -10.88
C ARG A 56 -9.62 -3.14 -11.80
N ARG A 57 -10.80 -3.49 -11.25
CA ARG A 57 -11.92 -3.98 -12.05
C ARG A 57 -12.37 -2.95 -13.08
N ILE A 58 -12.59 -1.70 -12.65
CA ILE A 58 -13.02 -0.60 -13.54
C ILE A 58 -12.04 -0.41 -14.70
N LEU A 59 -10.74 -0.43 -14.42
CA LEU A 59 -9.70 -0.31 -15.45
C LEU A 59 -9.73 -1.50 -16.41
N LEU A 60 -9.87 -2.74 -15.92
CA LEU A 60 -9.92 -3.94 -16.75
C LEU A 60 -11.17 -3.97 -17.65
N GLU A 61 -12.33 -3.62 -17.11
CA GLU A 61 -13.61 -3.59 -17.85
C GLU A 61 -13.65 -2.49 -18.93
N SER A 62 -12.72 -1.54 -18.89
CA SER A 62 -12.56 -0.51 -19.92
C SER A 62 -11.79 -0.98 -21.16
N LEU A 63 -11.07 -2.10 -21.06
CA LEU A 63 -10.22 -2.63 -22.12
C LEU A 63 -11.04 -3.48 -23.10
N LYS A 64 -10.54 -3.58 -24.33
CA LYS A 64 -11.09 -4.55 -25.29
C LYS A 64 -10.79 -5.97 -24.81
N GLU A 65 -11.69 -6.90 -25.11
CA GLU A 65 -11.43 -8.32 -24.89
C GLU A 65 -10.12 -8.74 -25.57
N GLY A 66 -9.35 -9.60 -24.91
CA GLY A 66 -8.03 -10.04 -25.38
C GLY A 66 -6.88 -9.05 -25.15
N THR A 67 -7.11 -7.88 -24.54
CA THR A 67 -6.03 -6.92 -24.25
C THR A 67 -5.09 -7.41 -23.14
N VAL A 68 -5.61 -8.15 -22.15
CA VAL A 68 -4.83 -8.63 -21.01
C VAL A 68 -4.63 -10.12 -21.12
N GLU A 69 -3.37 -10.53 -21.20
CA GLU A 69 -2.98 -11.93 -21.04
C GLU A 69 -2.60 -12.20 -19.58
N TRP A 70 -3.35 -13.10 -18.95
CA TRP A 70 -3.14 -13.47 -17.55
C TRP A 70 -2.07 -14.55 -17.41
N ASP A 71 -1.66 -14.83 -16.16
CA ASP A 71 -0.69 -15.86 -15.80
C ASP A 71 0.66 -15.77 -16.55
N SER A 72 0.98 -14.59 -17.07
CA SER A 72 2.15 -14.32 -17.89
C SER A 72 3.18 -13.52 -17.11
N LYS A 73 4.01 -14.23 -16.32
CA LYS A 73 5.05 -13.61 -15.50
C LYS A 73 6.32 -13.39 -16.31
N LEU A 74 6.55 -12.15 -16.74
CA LEU A 74 7.79 -11.78 -17.42
C LEU A 74 9.02 -12.09 -16.55
N ILE A 75 10.01 -12.78 -17.11
CA ILE A 75 11.29 -13.10 -16.47
C ILE A 75 12.48 -12.39 -17.10
N GLY A 76 12.35 -11.91 -18.34
CA GLY A 76 13.39 -11.15 -19.04
C GLY A 76 12.91 -10.57 -20.37
N ILE A 77 13.71 -9.66 -20.92
CA ILE A 77 13.51 -9.05 -22.24
C ILE A 77 14.84 -9.07 -22.96
N GLU A 78 14.84 -9.55 -24.19
CA GLU A 78 16.01 -9.54 -25.07
C GLU A 78 15.71 -8.76 -26.34
N GLU A 79 16.73 -8.15 -26.94
CA GLU A 79 16.61 -7.55 -28.27
C GLU A 79 17.25 -8.50 -29.28
N ALA A 80 16.47 -8.87 -30.29
CA ALA A 80 16.95 -9.70 -31.38
C ALA A 80 17.75 -8.87 -32.40
N ALA A 81 18.45 -9.57 -33.30
CA ALA A 81 19.30 -8.94 -34.30
C ALA A 81 18.53 -8.03 -35.28
N ASP A 82 17.21 -8.23 -35.43
CA ASP A 82 16.31 -7.39 -36.23
C ASP A 82 15.79 -6.15 -35.47
N GLY A 83 16.20 -5.97 -34.21
CA GLY A 83 15.79 -4.87 -33.35
C GLY A 83 14.44 -5.06 -32.66
N LYS A 84 13.79 -6.22 -32.81
CA LYS A 84 12.56 -6.57 -32.08
C LYS A 84 12.87 -6.99 -30.65
N LEU A 85 11.94 -6.72 -29.75
CA LEU A 85 11.98 -7.18 -28.37
C LEU A 85 11.31 -8.55 -28.24
N HIS A 86 12.01 -9.45 -27.56
CA HIS A 86 11.56 -10.79 -27.25
C HIS A 86 11.30 -10.88 -25.74
N LEU A 87 10.05 -11.15 -25.37
CA LEU A 87 9.61 -11.26 -23.99
C LEU A 87 9.74 -12.71 -23.53
N LYS A 88 10.50 -12.93 -22.45
CA LYS A 88 10.70 -14.25 -21.87
C LYS A 88 9.75 -14.48 -20.72
N PHE A 89 9.03 -15.60 -20.79
CA PHE A 89 8.20 -16.15 -19.74
C PHE A 89 8.78 -17.52 -19.31
N PRO A 90 8.33 -18.11 -18.18
CA PRO A 90 8.89 -19.37 -17.70
C PRO A 90 8.75 -20.55 -18.68
N ASP A 91 7.71 -20.55 -19.49
CA ASP A 91 7.28 -21.63 -20.36
C ASP A 91 7.33 -21.30 -21.86
N ARG A 92 7.47 -20.02 -22.21
CA ARG A 92 7.49 -19.55 -23.60
C ARG A 92 8.34 -18.31 -23.79
N THR A 93 8.67 -18.03 -25.04
CA THR A 93 9.18 -16.74 -25.49
C THR A 93 8.20 -16.19 -26.52
N GLU A 94 7.87 -14.91 -26.39
CA GLU A 94 7.07 -14.19 -27.38
C GLU A 94 7.94 -13.18 -28.10
N ASP A 95 7.85 -13.21 -29.42
CA ASP A 95 8.67 -12.39 -30.30
C ASP A 95 7.85 -11.23 -30.91
N ALA A 96 8.52 -10.36 -31.65
CA ALA A 96 7.93 -9.31 -32.50
C ALA A 96 7.34 -8.06 -31.80
N PHE A 97 7.79 -7.71 -30.59
CA PHE A 97 7.42 -6.43 -29.99
C PHE A 97 8.33 -5.29 -30.44
N ASP A 98 7.73 -4.14 -30.78
CA ASP A 98 8.47 -2.92 -31.12
C ASP A 98 8.86 -2.09 -29.89
N VAL A 99 8.05 -2.16 -28.83
CA VAL A 99 8.20 -1.35 -27.60
C VAL A 99 7.76 -2.17 -26.38
N ALA A 100 8.48 -2.01 -25.26
CA ALA A 100 8.10 -2.55 -23.96
C ALA A 100 7.91 -1.44 -22.91
N VAL A 101 6.71 -1.34 -22.34
CA VAL A 101 6.40 -0.38 -21.28
C VAL A 101 6.45 -1.07 -19.90
N GLY A 102 7.36 -0.62 -19.04
CA GLY A 102 7.56 -1.17 -17.70
C GLY A 102 6.52 -0.73 -16.68
N ALA A 103 5.50 -1.57 -16.46
CA ALA A 103 4.47 -1.38 -15.43
C ALA A 103 4.41 -2.54 -14.40
N ASP A 104 5.53 -3.25 -14.23
CA ASP A 104 5.67 -4.50 -13.48
C ASP A 104 6.18 -4.32 -12.03
N GLY A 105 6.11 -3.09 -11.52
CA GLY A 105 6.26 -2.76 -10.09
C GLY A 105 7.70 -2.73 -9.56
N ALA A 106 7.84 -2.88 -8.25
CA ALA A 106 9.10 -2.64 -7.53
C ALA A 106 10.28 -3.48 -8.04
N TRP A 107 10.03 -4.74 -8.42
CA TRP A 107 11.04 -5.71 -8.85
C TRP A 107 11.08 -5.89 -10.39
N SER A 108 10.84 -4.79 -11.10
CA SER A 108 10.70 -4.74 -12.55
C SER A 108 11.83 -5.45 -13.32
N LYS A 109 11.45 -6.26 -14.30
CA LYS A 109 12.32 -6.87 -15.32
C LYS A 109 12.56 -5.95 -16.50
N VAL A 110 11.61 -5.06 -16.80
CA VAL A 110 11.78 -4.05 -17.84
C VAL A 110 12.85 -3.04 -17.43
N ARG A 111 12.79 -2.54 -16.18
CA ARG A 111 13.78 -1.59 -15.66
C ARG A 111 15.20 -2.16 -15.71
N SER A 112 15.41 -3.45 -15.46
CA SER A 112 16.75 -4.05 -15.51
C SER A 112 17.41 -4.02 -16.89
N ARG A 113 16.65 -3.76 -17.96
CA ARG A 113 17.20 -3.52 -19.31
C ARG A 113 17.71 -2.08 -19.48
N LEU A 114 17.18 -1.14 -18.70
CA LEU A 114 17.49 0.28 -18.79
C LEU A 114 18.60 0.71 -17.82
N THR A 115 18.74 0.00 -16.70
CA THR A 115 19.64 0.36 -15.61
C THR A 115 19.87 -0.82 -14.66
N GLU A 116 21.04 -0.85 -14.02
CA GLU A 116 21.33 -1.79 -12.94
C GLU A 116 20.71 -1.36 -11.59
N GLN A 117 20.09 -0.18 -11.51
CA GLN A 117 19.53 0.35 -10.26
C GLN A 117 18.40 -0.54 -9.73
N LYS A 118 18.61 -1.05 -8.51
CA LYS A 118 17.64 -1.82 -7.75
C LYS A 118 16.90 -0.92 -6.76
N ALA A 119 15.71 -1.37 -6.34
CA ALA A 119 15.03 -0.75 -5.22
C ALA A 119 15.85 -0.95 -3.94
N LEU A 120 15.94 0.11 -3.13
CA LEU A 120 16.66 0.15 -1.87
C LEU A 120 15.66 0.12 -0.73
N TYR A 121 16.01 -0.53 0.38
CA TYR A 121 15.17 -0.50 1.56
C TYR A 121 15.05 0.94 2.08
N SER A 122 13.82 1.38 2.37
CA SER A 122 13.53 2.77 2.75
C SER A 122 14.04 3.18 4.14
N GLY A 123 14.53 2.22 4.94
CA GLY A 123 14.88 2.44 6.35
C GLY A 123 13.67 2.45 7.29
N ILE A 124 12.46 2.22 6.77
CA ILE A 124 11.21 2.11 7.55
C ILE A 124 10.65 0.71 7.29
N GLY A 125 10.09 0.09 8.31
CA GLY A 125 9.39 -1.17 8.19
C GLY A 125 8.53 -1.46 9.40
N GLY A 126 7.83 -2.59 9.35
CA GLY A 126 7.08 -3.07 10.49
C GLY A 126 6.08 -4.13 10.10
N ARG A 127 4.86 -4.06 10.65
CA ARG A 127 3.80 -5.03 10.38
C ARG A 127 2.53 -4.39 9.83
N GLU A 128 1.88 -5.08 8.92
CA GLU A 128 0.53 -4.77 8.46
C GLU A 128 -0.48 -5.73 9.09
N CYS A 129 -1.66 -5.22 9.42
CA CYS A 129 -2.76 -5.95 10.05
C CYS A 129 -4.10 -5.46 9.48
N PHE A 130 -5.17 -6.21 9.68
CA PHE A 130 -6.51 -5.83 9.20
C PHE A 130 -7.61 -6.22 10.20
N ILE A 131 -8.59 -5.33 10.40
CA ILE A 131 -9.83 -5.60 11.15
C ILE A 131 -11.00 -5.62 10.15
N SER A 132 -11.69 -6.75 10.04
CA SER A 132 -12.90 -6.90 9.23
C SER A 132 -14.15 -6.41 9.98
N ALA A 133 -15.12 -5.88 9.23
CA ALA A 133 -16.43 -5.48 9.76
C ALA A 133 -16.34 -4.65 11.06
N ALA A 134 -15.39 -3.71 11.11
CA ALA A 134 -15.05 -2.98 12.34
C ALA A 134 -16.25 -2.23 12.94
N ASP A 135 -17.12 -1.65 12.10
CA ASP A 135 -18.32 -0.92 12.55
C ASP A 135 -19.24 -1.79 13.44
N SER A 136 -19.37 -3.10 13.14
CA SER A 136 -20.22 -4.01 13.91
C SER A 136 -19.48 -4.78 15.00
N ARG A 137 -18.22 -5.17 14.75
CA ARG A 137 -17.43 -6.02 15.65
C ARG A 137 -16.62 -5.24 16.67
N LYS A 138 -16.12 -4.06 16.31
CA LYS A 138 -15.16 -3.26 17.06
C LYS A 138 -15.54 -1.77 17.00
N PRO A 139 -16.76 -1.38 17.39
CA PRO A 139 -17.28 -0.01 17.18
C PRO A 139 -16.40 1.08 17.78
N ASN A 140 -15.72 0.83 18.90
CA ASN A 140 -14.79 1.79 19.50
C ASN A 140 -13.55 2.05 18.62
N LEU A 141 -13.04 1.02 17.93
CA LEU A 141 -11.90 1.17 17.01
C LEU A 141 -12.34 1.79 15.69
N ALA A 142 -13.54 1.44 15.21
CA ALA A 142 -14.15 2.11 14.06
C ALA A 142 -14.37 3.60 14.31
N GLU A 143 -14.86 3.99 15.49
CA GLU A 143 -15.05 5.39 15.85
C GLU A 143 -13.71 6.14 15.98
N ARG A 144 -12.64 5.47 16.43
CA ARG A 144 -11.30 6.09 16.46
C ARG A 144 -10.86 6.50 15.05
N VAL A 145 -11.00 5.60 14.06
CA VAL A 145 -10.53 5.83 12.68
C VAL A 145 -11.54 6.64 11.85
N ARG A 146 -12.83 6.53 12.17
CA ARG A 146 -13.97 7.05 11.39
C ARG A 146 -13.89 6.59 9.93
N LYS A 147 -14.25 7.45 8.97
CA LYS A 147 -14.37 7.06 7.55
C LYS A 147 -13.07 7.19 6.76
N GLY A 148 -12.08 7.93 7.25
CA GLY A 148 -10.80 8.16 6.57
C GLY A 148 -9.62 7.48 7.24
N MET A 149 -8.58 8.27 7.52
CA MET A 149 -7.31 7.80 8.08
C MET A 149 -7.07 8.36 9.49
N CYS A 150 -6.51 7.53 10.36
CA CYS A 150 -6.07 7.87 11.70
C CYS A 150 -4.58 7.59 11.85
N LEU A 151 -3.84 8.57 12.34
CA LEU A 151 -2.40 8.48 12.59
C LEU A 151 -2.11 8.66 14.07
N THR A 152 -1.25 7.81 14.62
CA THR A 152 -0.54 8.06 15.88
C THR A 152 0.94 7.97 15.57
N LEU A 153 1.65 9.10 15.60
CA LEU A 153 3.05 9.23 15.15
C LEU A 153 3.89 9.87 16.24
N TRP A 154 5.05 9.30 16.52
CA TRP A 154 6.01 9.87 17.47
C TRP A 154 7.39 9.24 17.33
N LYS A 155 8.45 10.05 17.44
CA LYS A 155 9.86 9.58 17.47
C LYS A 155 10.15 8.45 16.48
N GLU A 156 9.96 8.72 15.19
CA GLU A 156 10.29 7.80 14.09
C GLU A 156 9.51 6.47 14.06
N ARG A 157 8.34 6.42 14.70
CA ARG A 157 7.42 5.28 14.68
C ARG A 157 5.97 5.74 14.64
N GLY A 158 5.11 4.87 14.10
CA GLY A 158 3.73 5.18 13.79
C GLY A 158 2.82 3.96 13.80
N ILE A 159 1.61 4.10 14.35
CA ILE A 159 0.47 3.23 14.04
C ILE A 159 -0.50 4.04 13.20
N MET A 160 -0.76 3.57 11.99
CA MET A 160 -1.59 4.22 10.98
C MET A 160 -2.72 3.28 10.63
N ALA A 161 -3.94 3.78 10.59
CA ALA A 161 -5.13 2.99 10.30
C ALA A 161 -6.02 3.73 9.31
N GLN A 162 -6.56 3.01 8.33
CA GLN A 162 -7.42 3.57 7.29
C GLN A 162 -8.67 2.70 7.12
N THR A 163 -9.82 3.34 7.08
CA THR A 163 -11.09 2.67 6.81
C THR A 163 -11.26 2.42 5.31
N ASN A 164 -11.36 1.16 4.95
CA ASN A 164 -11.68 0.65 3.62
C ASN A 164 -13.11 0.10 3.60
N SER A 165 -13.66 -0.24 2.43
CA SER A 165 -15.06 -0.69 2.34
C SER A 165 -15.36 -1.95 3.16
N ASN A 166 -14.36 -2.77 3.44
CA ASN A 166 -14.49 -4.06 4.11
C ASN A 166 -13.92 -4.09 5.54
N GLY A 167 -13.39 -2.98 6.05
CA GLY A 167 -12.75 -2.96 7.36
C GLY A 167 -11.67 -1.89 7.51
N ILE A 168 -10.77 -2.06 8.48
CA ILE A 168 -9.70 -1.13 8.79
C ILE A 168 -8.36 -1.77 8.45
N GLN A 169 -7.62 -1.17 7.52
CA GLN A 169 -6.24 -1.52 7.22
C GLN A 169 -5.30 -0.81 8.20
N ILE A 170 -4.36 -1.54 8.79
CA ILE A 170 -3.46 -1.01 9.83
C ILE A 170 -2.01 -1.27 9.45
N TYR A 171 -1.15 -0.29 9.71
CA TYR A 171 0.30 -0.36 9.59
C TYR A 171 0.96 0.12 10.87
N ALA A 172 1.72 -0.75 11.52
CA ALA A 172 2.56 -0.43 12.66
C ALA A 172 4.02 -0.40 12.18
N PHE A 173 4.50 0.80 11.82
CA PHE A 173 5.83 1.03 11.26
C PHE A 173 6.75 1.80 12.20
N ALA A 174 8.04 1.58 12.05
CA ALA A 174 9.10 2.31 12.73
C ALA A 174 10.33 2.41 11.82
N ARG A 175 11.25 3.32 12.15
CA ARG A 175 12.62 3.26 11.61
C ARG A 175 13.33 2.05 12.22
N ILE A 176 13.52 1.02 11.40
CA ILE A 176 14.14 -0.24 11.81
C ILE A 176 15.07 -0.74 10.70
N PRO A 177 16.11 -1.54 11.01
CA PRO A 177 16.90 -2.21 9.99
C PRO A 177 16.06 -3.24 9.22
N GLU A 178 16.34 -3.42 7.93
CA GLU A 178 15.66 -4.43 7.08
C GLU A 178 15.69 -5.83 7.70
N ALA A 179 16.84 -6.20 8.28
CA ALA A 179 17.06 -7.48 8.95
C ALA A 179 16.09 -7.75 10.10
N TRP A 180 15.47 -6.72 10.71
CA TRP A 180 14.50 -6.90 11.79
C TRP A 180 13.33 -7.81 11.37
N HIS A 181 12.93 -7.78 10.10
CA HIS A 181 11.85 -8.63 9.61
C HIS A 181 12.13 -10.13 9.77
N THR A 182 13.40 -10.54 9.72
CA THR A 182 13.84 -11.93 9.90
C THR A 182 14.46 -12.19 11.27
N SER A 183 15.12 -11.20 11.89
CA SER A 183 15.86 -11.36 13.13
C SER A 183 15.07 -11.06 14.41
N SER A 184 13.87 -10.46 14.30
CA SER A 184 13.06 -10.10 15.47
C SER A 184 12.49 -11.30 16.25
N GLY A 185 12.48 -12.49 15.66
CA GLY A 185 11.84 -13.67 16.25
C GLY A 185 10.32 -13.59 16.33
N ILE A 186 9.71 -12.56 15.73
CA ILE A 186 8.26 -12.41 15.65
C ILE A 186 7.74 -13.33 14.56
N ASP A 187 7.20 -14.47 14.96
CA ASP A 187 6.45 -15.37 14.10
C ASP A 187 5.01 -14.86 13.97
N SER A 188 4.70 -14.26 12.81
CA SER A 188 3.40 -13.67 12.47
C SER A 188 2.21 -14.61 12.59
N THR A 189 2.45 -15.92 12.50
CA THR A 189 1.41 -16.96 12.59
C THR A 189 0.97 -17.24 14.03
N THR A 190 1.70 -16.73 15.02
CA THR A 190 1.42 -17.00 16.43
C THR A 190 0.50 -15.95 17.05
N PRO A 191 -0.35 -16.34 18.03
CA PRO A 191 -1.19 -15.39 18.76
C PRO A 191 -0.41 -14.27 19.47
N LYS A 192 0.87 -14.51 19.81
CA LYS A 192 1.73 -13.54 20.51
C LYS A 192 2.33 -12.48 19.58
N ALA A 193 2.30 -12.67 18.27
CA ALA A 193 2.96 -11.78 17.31
C ALA A 193 2.56 -10.32 17.48
N LYS A 194 1.26 -10.06 17.63
CA LYS A 194 0.71 -8.70 17.79
C LYS A 194 1.21 -8.05 19.08
N GLN A 195 1.28 -8.81 20.18
CA GLN A 195 1.82 -8.31 21.43
C GLN A 195 3.31 -7.96 21.29
N GLN A 196 4.10 -8.82 20.64
CA GLN A 196 5.52 -8.56 20.40
C GLN A 196 5.76 -7.33 19.51
N VAL A 197 4.88 -7.09 18.53
CA VAL A 197 4.90 -5.87 17.71
C VAL A 197 4.65 -4.62 18.56
N ILE A 198 3.80 -4.70 19.58
CA ILE A 198 3.54 -3.61 20.50
C ILE A 198 4.68 -3.42 21.51
N ASP A 199 5.20 -4.50 22.10
CA ASP A 199 6.15 -4.46 23.21
C ASP A 199 7.48 -3.80 22.86
N ALA A 200 7.96 -3.96 21.63
CA ALA A 200 9.24 -3.39 21.22
C ALA A 200 9.12 -1.90 20.87
N PRO A 201 8.58 -1.51 19.69
CA PRO A 201 8.52 -0.11 19.31
C PRO A 201 7.47 0.71 20.07
N TYR A 202 6.41 0.16 20.67
CA TYR A 202 5.30 0.97 21.18
C TYR A 202 5.03 0.83 22.68
N SER A 203 5.89 0.17 23.45
CA SER A 203 5.63 -0.13 24.88
C SER A 203 5.23 1.08 25.71
N ASP A 204 5.81 2.25 25.43
CA ASP A 204 5.58 3.52 26.11
C ASP A 204 4.32 4.30 25.66
N TRP A 205 3.55 3.80 24.69
CA TRP A 205 2.32 4.46 24.22
C TRP A 205 1.10 4.07 25.07
N ASP A 206 0.07 4.91 25.05
CA ASP A 206 -1.25 4.55 25.57
C ASP A 206 -1.87 3.38 24.77
N SER A 207 -2.81 2.69 25.42
CA SER A 207 -3.50 1.51 24.91
C SER A 207 -4.31 1.77 23.64
N THR A 208 -4.85 2.97 23.44
CA THR A 208 -5.85 3.24 22.39
C THR A 208 -5.36 3.00 20.96
N ALA A 209 -4.11 3.36 20.64
CA ALA A 209 -3.51 3.06 19.33
C ALA A 209 -3.09 1.59 19.22
N LYS A 210 -2.62 0.99 20.32
CA LYS A 210 -2.16 -0.41 20.39
C LYS A 210 -3.30 -1.39 20.09
N TRP A 211 -4.51 -1.08 20.55
CA TRP A 211 -5.69 -1.93 20.33
C TRP A 211 -6.02 -2.13 18.85
N LEU A 212 -5.66 -1.20 17.95
CA LEU A 212 -5.80 -1.42 16.52
C LEU A 212 -5.01 -2.65 16.06
N VAL A 213 -3.78 -2.81 16.57
CA VAL A 213 -2.93 -3.97 16.25
C VAL A 213 -3.37 -5.21 17.00
N LEU A 214 -3.65 -5.09 18.31
CA LEU A 214 -3.96 -6.24 19.17
C LEU A 214 -5.29 -6.92 18.79
N GLU A 215 -6.29 -6.15 18.37
CA GLU A 215 -7.63 -6.64 18.01
C GLU A 215 -7.80 -6.94 16.52
N SER A 216 -6.72 -6.90 15.72
CA SER A 216 -6.81 -7.24 14.30
C SER A 216 -7.23 -8.70 14.09
N ASP A 217 -7.86 -8.99 12.96
CA ASP A 217 -8.26 -10.36 12.62
C ASP A 217 -7.12 -11.14 11.97
N THR A 218 -6.32 -10.45 11.14
CA THR A 218 -5.22 -11.09 10.41
C THR A 218 -3.97 -11.23 11.26
N GLU A 219 -3.07 -12.10 10.81
CA GLU A 219 -1.67 -12.12 11.22
C GLU A 219 -1.00 -10.75 11.03
N ALA A 220 0.02 -10.49 11.84
CA ALA A 220 0.82 -9.27 11.74
C ALA A 220 1.93 -9.47 10.70
N ASN A 221 1.60 -9.27 9.43
CA ASN A 221 2.46 -9.60 8.30
C ASN A 221 3.63 -8.63 8.15
N ALA A 222 4.82 -9.14 7.86
CA ALA A 222 6.01 -8.34 7.62
C ALA A 222 5.83 -7.42 6.39
N ARG A 223 6.09 -6.13 6.57
CA ARG A 223 5.99 -5.15 5.48
C ARG A 223 7.23 -4.24 5.40
N PRO A 224 8.23 -4.61 4.59
CA PRO A 224 9.37 -3.76 4.27
C PRO A 224 9.12 -2.92 3.00
N PRO A 225 8.88 -1.60 3.10
CA PRO A 225 8.85 -0.71 1.94
C PRO A 225 10.25 -0.49 1.35
N TYR A 226 10.31 -0.55 0.01
CA TYR A 226 11.49 -0.23 -0.79
C TYR A 226 11.18 0.95 -1.71
N MET A 227 12.20 1.70 -2.07
CA MET A 227 12.12 2.86 -2.94
C MET A 227 13.29 2.89 -3.93
N LEU A 228 13.11 3.58 -5.05
CA LEU A 228 14.25 4.00 -5.86
C LEU A 228 14.91 5.23 -5.22
N PRO A 229 16.17 5.54 -5.55
CA PRO A 229 16.80 6.79 -5.14
C PRO A 229 15.94 8.00 -5.52
N VAL A 230 15.99 9.04 -4.69
CA VAL A 230 15.42 10.36 -5.06
C VAL A 230 16.15 10.87 -6.29
N ASP A 231 15.42 11.52 -7.20
CA ASP A 231 15.94 12.03 -8.48
C ASP A 231 16.54 10.95 -9.39
N PHE A 232 16.08 9.70 -9.24
CA PHE A 232 16.51 8.61 -10.11
C PHE A 232 15.99 8.77 -11.53
N GLU A 233 16.91 8.87 -12.49
CA GLU A 233 16.66 8.95 -13.91
C GLU A 233 17.55 7.96 -14.68
N TRP A 234 17.22 7.71 -15.94
CA TRP A 234 18.03 6.92 -16.86
C TRP A 234 18.00 7.56 -18.26
N PRO A 235 19.00 7.30 -19.11
CA PRO A 235 19.00 7.79 -20.49
C PRO A 235 17.75 7.32 -21.25
N HIS A 236 17.15 8.22 -22.02
CA HIS A 236 15.96 7.88 -22.81
C HIS A 236 16.22 6.68 -23.73
N ASN A 237 15.35 5.67 -23.62
CA ASN A 237 15.30 4.54 -24.52
C ASN A 237 13.90 4.48 -25.14
N PRO A 238 13.74 4.66 -26.46
CA PRO A 238 12.43 4.68 -27.11
C PRO A 238 11.84 3.29 -27.36
N ARG A 239 12.55 2.21 -26.98
CA ARG A 239 12.17 0.81 -27.20
C ARG A 239 11.90 0.09 -25.89
#